data_AF-A0A6N2NHQ8-F1
#
_entry.id   AF-A0A6N2NHQ8-F1
#
_cell.length_a   1.000
_cell.length_b   1.000
_cell.length_c   1.000
_cell.angle_alpha   90.00
_cell.angle_beta   90.00
_cell.angle_gamma   90.00
#
_symmetry.space_group_name_H-M   'P 1'
#
loop_
_entity.id
_entity.type
_entity.pdbx_description
1 polymer ?
#
loop_
_entity_poly.entity_id
_entity_poly.type
_entity_poly.pdbx_seq_one_letter_code
_entity_poly.pdbx_strand_id
1 'polypeptide(L)'
;MKQHEKVLEDGVLDPETTVVSIFPSPMHYAGPTEVQWHAKARINAGANFYIVGRDPAGMSHPVEKRDLYDADHGKKVLSMAPGLERLNILPFRVAAYDKTQGKMAFFDPSRHGDFIFISGTKMRTLAKNNENPPDGFMCPGGWKVLVEYYDSCSVARARAPNVFIIRVTHSNWTAVSGTSPAETAATKLITRAATFTTHLPHLKTVATEAKLSSKMTISELSLATSVP
;
A
#
# COMPACT_ATOMS: atom_id res chain seq x y z
N MET A 1 11.71 6.43 4.56
CA MET A 1 12.76 7.34 5.04
C MET A 1 13.62 7.89 3.91
N LYS A 2 14.36 7.06 3.17
CA LYS A 2 15.18 7.51 2.01
C LYS A 2 14.51 8.52 1.07
N GLN A 3 13.24 8.32 0.71
CA GLN A 3 12.53 9.28 -0.15
C GLN A 3 12.36 10.66 0.52
N HIS A 4 12.06 10.72 1.82
CA HIS A 4 11.94 11.98 2.57
C HIS A 4 13.30 12.68 2.75
N GLU A 5 14.38 11.92 2.95
CA GLU A 5 15.74 12.45 2.97
C GLU A 5 16.06 13.16 1.65
N LYS A 6 15.72 12.54 0.50
CA LYS A 6 15.89 13.18 -0.81
C LYS A 6 15.05 14.42 -1.03
N VAL A 7 13.84 14.50 -0.45
CA VAL A 7 13.02 15.72 -0.50
C VAL A 7 13.72 16.89 0.20
N LEU A 8 14.40 16.64 1.32
CA LEU A 8 15.16 17.68 2.05
C LEU A 8 16.48 18.01 1.34
N GLU A 9 17.23 16.99 0.91
CA GLU A 9 18.50 17.18 0.18
C GLU A 9 18.32 17.95 -1.14
N ASP A 10 17.23 17.66 -1.86
CA ASP A 10 16.91 18.33 -3.13
C ASP A 10 16.30 19.74 -2.90
N GLY A 11 16.15 20.19 -1.64
CA GLY A 11 15.64 21.52 -1.28
C GLY A 11 14.16 21.75 -1.60
N VAL A 12 13.37 20.69 -1.77
CA VAL A 12 11.91 20.80 -1.97
C VAL A 12 11.24 21.33 -0.70
N LEU A 13 11.75 20.90 0.45
CA LEU A 13 11.45 21.47 1.75
C LEU A 13 12.75 22.00 2.35
N ASP A 14 12.67 23.12 3.06
CA ASP A 14 13.83 23.73 3.71
C ASP A 14 14.23 22.91 4.95
N PRO A 15 15.46 22.34 4.99
CA PRO A 15 15.91 21.52 6.11
C PRO A 15 16.08 22.29 7.42
N GLU A 16 16.28 23.61 7.38
CA GLU A 16 16.44 24.43 8.60
C GLU A 16 15.10 24.64 9.32
N THR A 17 14.00 24.60 8.58
CA THR A 17 12.64 24.84 9.10
C THR A 17 11.78 23.57 9.12
N THR A 18 12.28 22.44 8.63
CA THR A 18 11.54 21.19 8.50
C THR A 18 12.13 20.07 9.35
N VAL A 19 11.33 19.53 10.26
CA VAL A 19 11.68 18.32 11.02
C VAL A 19 10.93 17.12 10.47
N VAL A 20 11.67 16.05 10.16
CA VAL A 20 11.08 14.75 9.78
C VAL A 20 11.06 13.85 11.01
N SER A 21 9.87 13.34 11.34
CA SER A 21 9.68 12.41 12.46
C SER A 21 8.80 11.23 12.04
N ILE A 22 9.08 10.06 12.60
CA ILE A 22 8.29 8.85 12.37
C ILE A 22 7.16 8.84 13.39
N PHE A 23 5.93 8.66 12.90
CA PHE A 23 4.78 8.35 13.76
C PHE A 23 4.58 6.83 13.77
N PRO A 24 5.01 6.10 14.83
CA PRO A 24 5.03 4.64 14.85
C PRO A 24 3.65 4.07 15.21
N SER A 25 2.61 4.42 14.46
CA SER A 25 1.25 3.91 14.64
C SER A 25 0.88 3.08 13.41
N PRO A 26 0.35 1.85 13.57
CA PRO A 26 -0.27 1.15 12.46
C PRO A 26 -1.50 1.94 11.99
N MET A 27 -1.68 2.06 10.68
CA MET A 27 -2.90 2.60 10.10
C MET A 27 -3.97 1.51 9.98
N HIS A 28 -5.23 1.82 10.25
CA HIS A 28 -6.36 0.89 10.16
C HIS A 28 -7.26 1.18 8.95
N TYR A 29 -6.99 2.27 8.24
CA TYR A 29 -7.80 2.78 7.14
C TYR A 29 -9.27 3.02 7.56
N ALA A 30 -9.48 3.49 8.79
CA ALA A 30 -10.80 3.77 9.36
C ALA A 30 -11.30 5.21 9.07
N GLY A 31 -10.74 5.87 8.05
CA GLY A 31 -11.25 7.11 7.47
C GLY A 31 -11.50 8.22 8.51
N PRO A 32 -12.74 8.76 8.61
CA PRO A 32 -13.08 9.85 9.53
C PRO A 32 -12.80 9.57 11.02
N THR A 33 -12.84 8.31 11.46
CA THR A 33 -12.51 7.98 12.85
C THR A 33 -11.00 8.08 13.08
N GLU A 34 -10.21 7.55 12.15
CA GLU A 34 -8.75 7.51 12.27
C GLU A 34 -8.10 8.89 12.08
N VAL A 35 -8.70 9.77 11.26
CA VAL A 35 -8.16 11.12 11.13
C VAL A 35 -8.24 11.92 12.44
N GLN A 36 -9.24 11.67 13.29
CA GLN A 36 -9.31 12.27 14.64
C GLN A 36 -8.19 11.75 15.54
N TRP A 37 -7.91 10.43 15.50
CA TRP A 37 -6.76 9.83 16.17
C TRP A 37 -5.44 10.47 15.70
N HIS A 38 -5.27 10.64 14.38
CA HIS A 38 -4.10 11.30 13.82
C HIS A 38 -3.95 12.72 14.34
N ALA A 39 -5.01 13.53 14.24
CA ALA A 39 -5.01 14.92 14.70
C ALA A 39 -4.65 15.00 16.19
N LYS A 40 -5.28 14.20 17.05
CA LYS A 40 -4.99 14.18 18.48
C LYS A 40 -3.54 13.79 18.78
N ALA A 41 -3.02 12.78 18.09
CA ALA A 41 -1.63 12.36 18.26
C ALA A 41 -0.64 13.49 17.88
N ARG A 42 -0.92 14.26 16.82
CA ARG A 42 -0.07 15.40 16.42
C ARG A 42 -0.15 16.57 17.40
N ILE A 43 -1.33 16.86 17.96
CA ILE A 43 -1.47 17.85 19.04
C ILE A 43 -0.59 17.45 20.22
N ASN A 44 -0.64 16.17 20.64
CA ASN A 44 0.16 15.68 21.75
C ASN A 44 1.66 15.71 21.45
N ALA A 45 2.06 15.68 20.17
CA ALA A 45 3.44 15.88 19.72
C ALA A 45 3.82 17.37 19.57
N GLY A 46 2.93 18.31 19.90
CA GLY A 46 3.19 19.75 19.89
C GLY A 46 2.75 20.48 18.62
N ALA A 47 2.05 19.84 17.68
CA ALA A 47 1.58 20.51 16.47
C ALA A 47 0.39 21.44 16.75
N ASN A 48 0.47 22.68 16.25
CA ASN A 48 -0.63 23.66 16.30
C ASN A 48 -1.49 23.68 15.03
N PHE A 49 -0.95 23.17 13.92
CA PHE A 49 -1.60 23.11 12.62
C PHE A 49 -1.63 21.67 12.11
N TYR A 50 -2.71 21.29 11.41
CA TYR A 50 -2.86 19.95 10.84
C TYR A 50 -3.46 20.03 9.44
N ILE A 51 -2.74 19.46 8.48
CA ILE A 51 -3.19 19.39 7.09
C ILE A 51 -4.13 18.21 6.93
N VAL A 52 -5.31 18.46 6.36
CA VAL A 52 -6.27 17.40 6.01
C VAL A 52 -6.65 17.52 4.54
N GLY A 53 -6.39 16.45 3.78
CA GLY A 53 -6.71 16.33 2.36
C GLY A 53 -8.05 15.66 2.09
N ARG A 54 -8.25 15.25 0.83
CA ARG A 54 -9.35 14.38 0.40
C ARG A 54 -9.14 12.97 0.95
N ASP A 55 -10.22 12.33 1.39
CA ASP A 55 -10.29 10.93 1.83
C ASP A 55 -9.17 10.55 2.84
N PRO A 56 -9.02 11.30 3.95
CA PRO A 56 -7.91 11.09 4.87
C PRO A 56 -8.04 9.74 5.58
N ALA A 57 -6.97 8.94 5.55
CA ALA A 57 -6.94 7.57 6.06
C ALA A 57 -8.07 6.68 5.48
N GLY A 58 -8.57 7.01 4.29
CA GLY A 58 -9.58 6.22 3.59
C GLY A 58 -8.99 5.08 2.76
N MET A 59 -9.90 4.25 2.25
CA MET A 59 -9.58 3.17 1.32
C MET A 59 -10.72 2.99 0.32
N SER A 60 -10.43 2.33 -0.80
CA SER A 60 -11.47 1.95 -1.76
C SER A 60 -12.41 0.91 -1.15
N HIS A 61 -13.67 0.95 -1.57
CA HIS A 61 -14.66 -0.02 -1.16
C HIS A 61 -14.29 -1.42 -1.69
N PRO A 62 -14.42 -2.50 -0.88
CA PRO A 62 -13.93 -3.83 -1.25
C PRO A 62 -14.71 -4.50 -2.40
N VAL A 63 -15.97 -4.13 -2.60
CA VAL A 63 -16.86 -4.73 -3.60
C VAL A 63 -17.27 -3.71 -4.67
N GLU A 64 -17.86 -2.61 -4.25
CA GLU A 64 -18.30 -1.52 -5.13
C GLU A 64 -17.14 -0.70 -5.70
N LYS A 65 -17.34 -0.15 -6.92
CA LYS A 65 -16.38 0.76 -7.57
C LYS A 65 -16.50 2.20 -7.06
N ARG A 66 -16.33 2.38 -5.75
CA ARG A 66 -16.33 3.70 -5.09
C ARG A 66 -15.38 3.72 -3.89
N ASP A 67 -15.17 4.90 -3.33
CA ASP A 67 -14.45 5.05 -2.06
C ASP A 67 -15.32 4.51 -0.90
N LEU A 68 -14.69 3.93 0.13
CA LEU A 68 -15.39 3.40 1.30
C LEU A 68 -16.03 4.54 2.12
N TYR A 69 -15.33 5.67 2.19
CA TYR A 69 -15.78 6.88 2.88
C TYR A 69 -16.01 8.00 1.86
N ASP A 70 -16.83 8.97 2.25
CA ASP A 70 -16.95 10.21 1.50
C ASP A 70 -15.66 11.05 1.63
N ALA A 71 -15.26 11.63 0.50
CA ALA A 71 -14.03 12.38 0.31
C ALA A 71 -13.80 13.51 1.34
N ASP A 72 -14.85 14.13 1.86
CA ASP A 72 -14.75 15.28 2.76
C ASP A 72 -15.19 14.98 4.20
N HIS A 73 -15.66 13.76 4.50
CA HIS A 73 -16.09 13.40 5.85
C HIS A 73 -14.99 13.59 6.89
N GLY A 74 -13.74 13.25 6.56
CA GLY A 74 -12.62 13.45 7.48
C GLY A 74 -12.41 14.92 7.88
N LYS A 75 -12.60 15.87 6.95
CA LYS A 75 -12.50 17.30 7.26
C LYS A 75 -13.65 17.75 8.17
N LYS A 76 -14.88 17.31 7.84
CA LYS A 76 -16.10 17.66 8.58
C LYS A 76 -16.02 17.18 10.03
N VAL A 77 -15.63 15.92 10.26
CA VAL A 77 -15.58 15.38 11.63
C VAL A 77 -14.53 16.08 12.49
N LEU A 78 -13.39 16.48 11.92
CA LEU A 78 -12.37 17.21 12.67
C LEU A 78 -12.87 18.57 13.17
N SER A 79 -13.70 19.28 12.38
CA SER A 79 -14.28 20.55 12.81
C SER A 79 -15.31 20.43 13.93
N MET A 80 -15.81 19.22 14.20
CA MET A 80 -16.84 18.94 15.21
C MET A 80 -16.32 18.10 16.38
N ALA A 81 -15.06 17.66 16.33
CA ALA A 81 -14.51 16.72 17.29
C ALA A 81 -14.13 17.41 18.61
N PRO A 82 -14.67 16.97 19.76
CA PRO A 82 -14.29 17.49 21.07
C PRO A 82 -12.81 17.31 21.35
N GLY A 83 -12.17 18.32 21.94
CA GLY A 83 -10.74 18.28 22.31
C GLY A 83 -9.77 18.56 21.15
N LEU A 84 -10.29 18.91 19.95
CA LEU A 84 -9.50 19.38 18.80
C LEU A 84 -9.68 20.89 18.54
N GLU A 85 -10.31 21.64 19.45
CA GLU A 85 -10.62 23.06 19.27
C GLU A 85 -9.37 23.94 19.15
N ARG A 86 -8.25 23.48 19.71
CA ARG A 86 -6.94 24.17 19.67
C ARG A 86 -6.15 23.92 18.39
N LEU A 87 -6.63 23.02 17.53
CA LEU A 87 -5.91 22.62 16.31
C LEU A 87 -6.42 23.42 15.12
N ASN A 88 -5.52 24.14 14.48
CA ASN A 88 -5.83 24.86 13.25
C ASN A 88 -5.80 23.88 12.08
N ILE A 89 -6.98 23.54 11.58
CA ILE A 89 -7.12 22.67 10.42
C ILE A 89 -6.78 23.47 9.16
N LEU A 90 -5.79 23.02 8.41
CA LEU A 90 -5.43 23.56 7.11
C LEU A 90 -6.09 22.69 6.03
N PRO A 91 -7.20 23.13 5.41
CA PRO A 91 -7.84 22.37 4.35
C PRO A 91 -6.93 22.36 3.12
N PHE A 92 -6.51 21.16 2.69
CA PHE A 92 -5.72 21.04 1.48
C PHE A 92 -6.62 20.96 0.26
N ARG A 93 -6.36 21.82 -0.73
CA ARG A 93 -7.00 21.78 -2.05
C ARG A 93 -6.33 20.70 -2.89
N VAL A 94 -7.08 20.17 -3.86
CA VAL A 94 -6.52 19.18 -4.79
C VAL A 94 -5.35 19.81 -5.56
N ALA A 95 -4.19 19.16 -5.53
CA ALA A 95 -3.02 19.53 -6.32
C ALA A 95 -2.88 18.58 -7.51
N ALA A 96 -2.48 19.13 -8.65
CA ALA A 96 -2.24 18.39 -9.89
C ALA A 96 -1.05 19.00 -10.64
N TYR A 97 -0.50 18.27 -11.60
CA TYR A 97 0.63 18.75 -12.39
C TYR A 97 0.13 19.75 -13.43
N ASP A 98 0.56 21.02 -13.35
CA ASP A 98 0.24 22.04 -14.34
C ASP A 98 1.25 21.97 -15.50
N LYS A 99 0.77 21.57 -16.69
CA LYS A 99 1.61 21.44 -17.88
C LYS A 99 2.22 22.77 -18.33
N THR A 100 1.54 23.88 -18.05
CA THR A 100 2.00 25.22 -18.47
C THR A 100 3.15 25.71 -17.60
N GLN A 101 3.18 25.28 -16.34
CA GLN A 101 4.20 25.68 -15.37
C GLN A 101 5.30 24.64 -15.17
N GLY A 102 5.09 23.41 -15.65
CA GLY A 102 6.05 22.32 -15.47
C GLY A 102 6.24 21.89 -14.02
N LYS A 103 5.19 21.99 -13.19
CA LYS A 103 5.27 21.70 -11.74
C LYS A 103 3.90 21.39 -11.13
N MET A 104 3.91 20.86 -9.91
CA MET A 104 2.70 20.70 -9.11
C MET A 104 2.11 22.06 -8.70
N ALA A 105 0.81 22.24 -8.92
CA ALA A 105 0.07 23.43 -8.52
C ALA A 105 -1.33 23.05 -8.01
N PHE A 106 -2.02 23.98 -7.34
CA PHE A 106 -3.41 23.77 -6.98
C PHE A 106 -4.28 23.71 -8.23
N PHE A 107 -5.14 22.69 -8.29
CA PHE A 107 -6.01 22.46 -9.42
C PHE A 107 -7.01 23.61 -9.60
N ASP A 108 -7.11 24.09 -10.83
CA ASP A 108 -8.07 25.08 -11.27
C ASP A 108 -9.06 24.43 -12.26
N PRO A 109 -10.34 24.25 -11.86
CA PRO A 109 -11.36 23.66 -12.73
C PRO A 109 -11.57 24.42 -14.05
N SER A 110 -11.34 25.73 -14.08
CA SER A 110 -11.52 26.55 -15.28
C SER A 110 -10.51 26.21 -16.37
N ARG A 111 -9.31 25.75 -15.98
CA ARG A 111 -8.23 25.33 -16.87
C ARG A 111 -7.97 23.83 -16.78
N HIS A 112 -8.99 23.01 -16.55
CA HIS A 112 -8.83 21.56 -16.32
C HIS A 112 -7.95 20.85 -17.37
N GLY A 113 -8.00 21.28 -18.64
CA GLY A 113 -7.20 20.72 -19.73
C GLY A 113 -5.69 20.96 -19.61
N ASP A 114 -5.26 21.92 -18.80
CA ASP A 114 -3.85 22.24 -18.53
C ASP A 114 -3.25 21.35 -17.43
N PHE A 115 -4.08 20.65 -16.68
CA PHE A 115 -3.64 19.83 -15.54
C PHE A 115 -3.61 18.34 -15.88
N ILE A 116 -2.62 17.64 -15.33
CA ILE A 116 -2.51 16.17 -15.38
C ILE A 116 -2.65 15.62 -13.96
N PHE A 117 -3.55 14.65 -13.80
CA PHE A 117 -3.68 13.85 -12.58
C PHE A 117 -2.94 12.53 -12.75
N ILE A 118 -1.79 12.39 -12.09
CA ILE A 118 -1.03 11.15 -12.09
C ILE A 118 -1.45 10.34 -10.87
N SER A 119 -2.20 9.25 -11.10
CA SER A 119 -2.65 8.36 -10.03
C SER A 119 -1.49 7.54 -9.48
N GLY A 120 -1.63 7.06 -8.23
CA GLY A 120 -0.65 6.13 -7.65
C GLY A 120 -0.46 4.86 -8.48
N THR A 121 -1.51 4.36 -9.14
CA THR A 121 -1.37 3.22 -10.08
C THR A 121 -0.49 3.57 -11.27
N LYS A 122 -0.69 4.73 -11.89
CA LYS A 122 0.15 5.19 -13.00
C LYS A 122 1.61 5.41 -12.55
N MET A 123 1.83 6.03 -11.38
CA MET A 123 3.18 6.18 -10.82
C MET A 123 3.89 4.84 -10.64
N ARG A 124 3.21 3.84 -10.08
CA ARG A 124 3.80 2.50 -9.91
C ARG A 124 4.11 1.83 -11.24
N THR A 125 3.28 2.01 -12.26
CA THR A 125 3.55 1.50 -13.61
C THR A 125 4.79 2.17 -14.20
N LEU A 126 4.90 3.49 -14.12
CA LEU A 126 6.06 4.24 -14.59
C LEU A 126 7.35 3.74 -13.92
N ALA A 127 7.35 3.63 -12.59
CA ALA A 127 8.52 3.17 -11.84
C ALA A 127 8.92 1.73 -12.19
N LYS A 128 7.95 0.82 -12.38
CA LYS A 128 8.21 -0.57 -12.80
C LYS A 128 8.78 -0.69 -14.22
N ASN A 129 8.43 0.24 -15.09
CA ASN A 129 8.86 0.26 -16.48
C ASN A 129 10.15 1.07 -16.69
N ASN A 130 10.74 1.63 -15.62
CA ASN A 130 11.84 2.59 -15.73
C ASN A 130 11.49 3.82 -16.59
N GLU A 131 10.21 4.21 -16.61
CA GLU A 131 9.72 5.43 -17.26
C GLU A 131 9.67 6.57 -16.23
N ASN A 132 10.04 7.78 -16.63
CA ASN A 132 9.99 8.95 -15.72
C ASN A 132 8.61 9.63 -15.78
N PRO A 133 8.11 10.17 -14.66
CA PRO A 133 6.99 11.12 -14.68
C PRO A 133 7.44 12.44 -15.35
N PRO A 134 6.51 13.33 -15.68
CA PRO A 134 6.85 14.68 -16.15
C PRO A 134 7.80 15.39 -15.19
N ASP A 135 8.76 16.14 -15.74
CA ASP A 135 9.69 16.95 -14.95
C ASP A 135 8.94 17.90 -14.01
N GLY A 136 9.41 18.06 -12.77
CA GLY A 136 8.75 18.91 -11.77
C GLY A 136 7.52 18.29 -11.10
N PHE A 137 7.13 17.05 -11.45
CA PHE A 137 6.11 16.30 -10.72
C PHE A 137 6.58 15.84 -9.33
N MET A 138 7.84 15.38 -9.25
CA MET A 138 8.49 14.92 -8.02
C MET A 138 9.98 15.26 -8.11
N CYS A 139 10.66 15.40 -6.97
CA CYS A 139 12.11 15.60 -7.00
C CYS A 139 12.84 14.37 -7.60
N PRO A 140 13.88 14.59 -8.42
CA PRO A 140 14.60 13.51 -9.08
C PRO A 140 15.19 12.48 -8.09
N GLY A 141 15.73 12.93 -6.95
CA GLY A 141 16.27 12.04 -5.93
C GLY A 141 15.19 11.15 -5.32
N GLY A 142 14.03 11.72 -5.01
CA GLY A 142 12.88 11.00 -4.49
C GLY A 142 12.30 9.98 -5.49
N TRP A 143 12.28 10.33 -6.78
CA TRP A 143 11.86 9.41 -7.85
C TRP A 143 12.83 8.23 -8.01
N LYS A 144 14.14 8.50 -8.00
CA LYS A 144 15.18 7.47 -8.11
C LYS A 144 15.05 6.40 -7.02
N VAL A 145 14.80 6.82 -5.78
CA VAL A 145 14.56 5.89 -4.65
C VAL A 145 13.37 4.96 -4.93
N LEU A 146 12.32 5.45 -5.57
CA LEU A 146 11.14 4.64 -5.90
C LEU A 146 11.44 3.63 -7.02
N VAL A 147 12.17 4.05 -8.06
CA VAL A 147 12.60 3.17 -9.17
C VAL A 147 13.50 2.05 -8.64
N GLU A 148 14.53 2.39 -7.84
CA GLU A 148 15.44 1.41 -7.23
C GLU A 148 14.69 0.37 -6.39
N TYR A 149 13.64 0.77 -5.68
CA TYR A 149 12.78 -0.17 -4.95
C TYR A 149 12.08 -1.15 -5.90
N TYR A 150 11.43 -0.67 -6.96
CA TYR A 150 10.72 -1.54 -7.90
C TYR A 150 11.66 -2.45 -8.70
N ASP A 151 12.85 -1.97 -9.05
CA ASP A 151 13.90 -2.79 -9.66
C ASP A 151 14.38 -3.89 -8.70
N SER A 152 14.56 -3.57 -7.42
CA SER A 152 14.93 -4.59 -6.43
C SER A 152 13.86 -5.68 -6.29
N CYS A 153 12.58 -5.31 -6.39
CA CYS A 153 11.46 -6.26 -6.38
C CYS A 153 11.43 -7.13 -7.64
N SER A 154 11.75 -6.57 -8.81
CA SER A 154 11.79 -7.32 -10.07
C SER A 154 12.93 -8.35 -10.07
N VAL A 155 14.11 -7.97 -9.58
CA VAL A 155 15.26 -8.87 -9.39
C VAL A 155 14.95 -9.95 -8.36
N ALA A 156 14.35 -9.60 -7.22
CA ALA A 156 13.92 -10.57 -6.21
C ALA A 156 12.92 -11.58 -6.79
N ARG A 157 11.96 -11.12 -7.61
CA ARG A 157 11.00 -11.98 -8.31
C ARG A 157 11.67 -12.88 -9.35
N ALA A 158 12.65 -12.39 -10.09
CA ALA A 158 13.40 -13.18 -11.08
C ALA A 158 14.28 -14.26 -10.44
N ARG A 159 14.77 -14.01 -9.21
CA ARG A 159 15.58 -14.96 -8.43
C ARG A 159 14.75 -15.95 -7.61
N ALA A 160 13.49 -15.64 -7.33
CA ALA A 160 12.61 -16.55 -6.62
C ALA A 160 12.29 -17.77 -7.50
N PRO A 161 12.49 -19.01 -7.01
CA PRO A 161 12.07 -20.18 -7.77
C PRO A 161 10.55 -20.12 -8.00
N ASN A 162 10.11 -20.40 -9.22
CA ASN A 162 8.69 -20.57 -9.51
C ASN A 162 8.19 -21.81 -8.77
N VAL A 163 7.54 -21.63 -7.62
CA VAL A 163 6.92 -22.70 -6.85
C VAL A 163 5.44 -22.76 -7.23
N PHE A 164 5.02 -23.90 -7.76
CA PHE A 164 3.62 -24.20 -8.04
C PHE A 164 3.06 -25.03 -6.89
N ILE A 165 2.01 -24.52 -6.24
CA ILE A 165 1.27 -25.28 -5.24
C ILE A 165 0.04 -25.86 -5.92
N ILE A 166 -0.01 -27.19 -6.07
CA ILE A 166 -1.18 -27.90 -6.57
C ILE A 166 -2.03 -28.29 -5.35
N ARG A 167 -3.19 -27.65 -5.19
CA ARG A 167 -4.16 -28.02 -4.16
C ARG A 167 -5.16 -29.01 -4.75
N VAL A 168 -5.11 -30.26 -4.28
CA VAL A 168 -6.06 -31.33 -4.66
C VAL A 168 -7.17 -31.39 -3.62
N THR A 169 -8.42 -31.17 -4.04
CA THR A 169 -9.61 -31.42 -3.22
C THR A 169 -10.49 -32.46 -3.92
N HIS A 170 -10.69 -33.64 -3.30
CA HIS A 170 -11.75 -34.58 -3.71
C HIS A 170 -13.12 -33.91 -3.50
N SER A 171 -14.10 -33.94 -4.40
CA SER A 171 -14.58 -35.13 -5.12
C SER A 171 -15.18 -34.88 -6.51
N ASN A 172 -15.06 -33.71 -7.14
CA ASN A 172 -15.39 -33.47 -8.55
C ASN A 172 -14.59 -32.25 -9.06
N TRP A 173 -13.76 -32.43 -10.07
CA TRP A 173 -12.54 -31.62 -10.28
C TRP A 173 -12.74 -30.36 -11.12
N THR A 174 -12.15 -29.25 -10.66
CA THR A 174 -11.77 -28.10 -11.49
C THR A 174 -10.45 -27.52 -10.96
N ALA A 175 -9.45 -27.35 -11.83
CA ALA A 175 -8.15 -26.78 -11.47
C ALA A 175 -8.24 -25.25 -11.40
N VAL A 176 -7.66 -24.63 -10.37
CA VAL A 176 -7.56 -23.17 -10.24
C VAL A 176 -6.11 -22.79 -9.98
N SER A 177 -5.61 -21.80 -10.72
CA SER A 177 -4.24 -21.27 -10.61
C SER A 177 -4.16 -20.18 -9.52
N GLY A 178 -3.25 -20.34 -8.56
CA GLY A 178 -2.97 -19.35 -7.50
C GLY A 178 -1.50 -18.94 -7.48
N THR A 179 -1.20 -17.67 -7.19
CA THR A 179 0.14 -17.06 -7.35
C THR A 179 0.66 -16.29 -6.12
N SER A 180 0.14 -16.52 -4.91
CA SER A 180 0.45 -15.67 -3.74
C SER A 180 1.39 -16.31 -2.69
N PRO A 181 2.45 -15.60 -2.22
CA PRO A 181 3.37 -16.04 -1.17
C PRO A 181 2.75 -16.28 0.21
N ALA A 182 1.56 -15.72 0.50
CA ALA A 182 0.92 -15.82 1.82
C ALA A 182 0.49 -17.26 2.18
N GLU A 183 0.29 -18.11 1.17
CA GLU A 183 -0.09 -19.52 1.37
C GLU A 183 1.13 -20.41 1.70
N THR A 184 2.35 -19.96 1.36
CA THR A 184 3.61 -20.69 1.58
C THR A 184 3.93 -20.92 3.06
N ALA A 185 3.49 -20.02 3.96
CA ALA A 185 3.72 -20.16 5.39
C ALA A 185 2.81 -21.22 6.04
N ALA A 186 1.56 -21.33 5.57
CA ALA A 186 0.59 -22.30 6.09
C ALA A 186 0.95 -23.75 5.71
N THR A 187 1.63 -23.96 4.58
CA THR A 187 1.96 -25.31 4.06
C THR A 187 3.17 -25.95 4.75
N LYS A 188 4.07 -25.17 5.40
CA LYS A 188 5.27 -25.73 6.04
C LYS A 188 4.98 -26.61 7.27
N LEU A 189 3.80 -26.51 7.88
CA LEU A 189 3.48 -27.24 9.12
C LEU A 189 3.01 -28.69 8.93
N ILE A 190 2.70 -29.13 7.70
CA ILE A 190 2.10 -30.46 7.44
C ILE A 190 2.95 -31.18 6.39
N THR A 191 4.07 -31.80 6.79
CA THR A 191 4.96 -32.51 5.86
C THR A 191 5.22 -33.95 6.30
N ARG A 192 4.73 -34.93 5.52
CA ARG A 192 5.37 -36.25 5.38
C ARG A 192 5.22 -36.68 3.91
N ALA A 193 6.36 -36.87 3.25
CA ALA A 193 6.49 -36.92 1.80
C ALA A 193 6.08 -38.26 1.18
N ALA A 194 5.49 -38.21 -0.02
CA ALA A 194 5.53 -39.28 -1.01
C ALA A 194 5.96 -38.68 -2.35
N THR A 195 6.98 -39.26 -2.98
CA THR A 195 7.60 -38.75 -4.21
C THR A 195 6.91 -39.35 -5.44
N PHE A 196 6.40 -38.52 -6.35
CA PHE A 196 5.95 -38.95 -7.68
C PHE A 196 6.90 -38.44 -8.76
N THR A 197 7.39 -39.35 -9.60
CA THR A 197 8.21 -39.06 -10.78
C THR A 197 7.30 -38.78 -11.98
N THR A 198 7.35 -37.57 -12.53
CA THR A 198 6.71 -37.24 -13.82
C THR A 198 7.78 -37.10 -14.92
N HIS A 199 7.51 -37.62 -16.12
CA HIS A 199 8.39 -37.65 -17.29
C HIS A 199 8.60 -36.27 -17.99
N LEU A 200 8.80 -35.19 -17.23
CA LEU A 200 9.14 -33.87 -17.77
C LEU A 200 10.45 -33.37 -17.12
N PRO A 201 11.60 -33.43 -17.83
CA PRO A 201 12.93 -33.24 -17.22
C PRO A 201 13.24 -31.80 -16.76
N HIS A 202 12.30 -30.85 -16.87
CA HIS A 202 12.50 -29.44 -16.53
C HIS A 202 11.56 -28.92 -15.43
N LEU A 203 10.65 -29.75 -14.93
CA LEU A 203 9.72 -29.38 -13.84
C LEU A 203 10.08 -30.14 -12.56
N LYS A 204 10.47 -29.41 -11.51
CA LYS A 204 10.42 -29.92 -10.13
C LYS A 204 8.99 -29.81 -9.63
N THR A 205 8.19 -30.85 -9.86
CA THR A 205 6.84 -30.95 -9.30
C THR A 205 6.95 -31.46 -7.86
N VAL A 206 6.50 -30.66 -6.89
CA VAL A 206 6.25 -31.14 -5.52
C VAL A 206 4.74 -31.32 -5.40
N ALA A 207 4.25 -32.54 -5.57
CA ALA A 207 2.87 -32.89 -5.29
C ALA A 207 2.76 -33.36 -3.85
N THR A 208 1.84 -32.78 -3.08
CA THR A 208 1.52 -33.20 -1.71
C THR A 208 0.11 -33.75 -1.69
N GLU A 209 -0.04 -35.00 -1.23
CA GLU A 209 -1.33 -35.63 -0.98
C GLU A 209 -1.68 -35.43 0.49
N ALA A 210 -2.73 -34.65 0.78
CA ALA A 210 -3.27 -34.52 2.14
C ALA A 210 -4.50 -35.42 2.28
N LYS A 211 -4.34 -36.57 2.93
CA LYS A 211 -5.48 -37.40 3.35
C LYS A 211 -6.09 -36.76 4.60
N LEU A 212 -7.09 -35.90 4.40
CA LEU A 212 -7.94 -35.43 5.50
C LEU A 212 -8.73 -36.64 6.04
N SER A 213 -8.33 -37.12 7.22
CA SER A 213 -9.15 -38.04 8.01
C SER A 213 -10.48 -37.36 8.34
N SER A 214 -11.59 -38.06 8.17
CA SER A 214 -12.98 -37.58 8.29
C SER A 214 -13.41 -37.13 9.70
N LYS A 215 -12.46 -36.80 10.59
CA LYS A 215 -12.71 -36.49 12.00
C LYS A 215 -11.95 -35.26 12.53
N MET A 216 -11.59 -34.29 11.70
CA MET A 216 -10.96 -33.05 12.18
C MET A 216 -11.94 -31.88 12.05
N THR A 217 -12.44 -31.39 13.18
CA THR A 217 -13.30 -30.19 13.25
C THR A 217 -12.47 -28.90 13.25
N ILE A 218 -13.04 -27.85 12.66
CA ILE A 218 -12.45 -26.53 12.36
C ILE A 218 -11.81 -25.83 13.58
N SER A 219 -12.11 -26.28 14.81
CA SER A 219 -11.59 -25.73 16.06
C SER A 219 -10.09 -25.94 16.29
N GLU A 220 -9.44 -26.92 15.65
CA GLU A 220 -8.01 -27.21 15.89
C GLU A 220 -7.04 -26.38 15.01
N LEU A 221 -7.53 -25.65 14.01
CA LEU A 221 -6.69 -24.75 13.20
C LEU A 221 -6.40 -23.39 13.89
N SER A 222 -7.17 -23.03 14.92
CA SER A 222 -7.12 -21.70 15.54
C SER A 222 -5.93 -21.50 16.49
N LEU A 223 -5.36 -22.58 17.05
CA LEU A 223 -4.29 -22.49 18.06
C LEU A 223 -2.86 -22.39 17.51
N ALA A 224 -2.66 -22.44 16.19
CA ALA A 224 -1.32 -22.37 15.58
C ALA A 224 -0.90 -20.97 15.09
N THR A 225 -1.70 -19.92 15.37
CA THR A 225 -1.39 -18.53 14.95
C THR A 225 -1.02 -17.60 16.10
N SER A 226 -0.78 -18.12 17.30
CA SER A 226 -0.29 -17.33 18.44
C SER A 226 1.25 -17.41 18.62
N VAL A 227 1.94 -16.44 18.02
CA VAL A 227 3.14 -15.71 18.52
C VAL A 227 4.47 -16.50 18.60
N PRO A 228 5.66 -15.89 18.33
CA PRO A 228 5.98 -14.47 18.10
C PRO A 228 6.31 -14.08 16.65
#